data_AF-A0AAV4ELP6-F1
#
_entry.id   AF-A0AAV4ELP6-F1
#
_cell.length_a   1.000
_cell.length_b   1.000
_cell.length_c   1.000
_cell.angle_alpha   90.00
_cell.angle_beta   90.00
_cell.angle_gamma   90.00
#
_symmetry.space_group_name_H-M   'P 1'
#
loop_
_entity.id
_entity.type
_entity.pdbx_description
1 polymer ?
#
loop_
_entity_poly.entity_id
_entity_poly.type
_entity_poly.pdbx_seq_one_letter_code
_entity_poly.pdbx_strand_id
1 'polypeptide(L)'
;MRDFGALAGNPFNIDREFLRQELHFDRTSLNSLDAVSDRDFIVEFLFWASLLGVHLSRWAEDLILYSSKEFGFVTLSDAYSTGSSLMPQKKNSDSLELIRGRAGRLYGNIHPDKMKAALSPDMLATDIAYYLVRKGLPFREAHGMAGLCVALAEKQGIPVSQLSHKDFQSVSSQFEDDVVKVWDYDNSVEQYTAQGGTAKESVQNQVSTLHAWLEEKTQAGVITKK
;
A
#
# COMPACT_ATOMS: atom_id res chain seq x y z
N MET A 1 -10.90 -17.89 -8.62
CA MET A 1 -11.89 -18.61 -7.81
C MET A 1 -11.25 -19.27 -6.58
N ARG A 2 -11.85 -19.10 -5.39
CA ARG A 2 -11.43 -19.72 -4.11
C ARG A 2 -12.40 -20.86 -3.78
N ASP A 3 -11.99 -22.12 -3.95
CA ASP A 3 -12.75 -23.30 -3.50
C ASP A 3 -11.77 -24.35 -2.95
N PHE A 4 -11.49 -24.25 -1.65
CA PHE A 4 -10.39 -24.96 -1.00
C PHE A 4 -10.78 -25.66 0.30
N GLY A 5 -12.08 -25.83 0.54
CA GLY A 5 -12.54 -26.26 1.85
C GLY A 5 -12.02 -25.30 2.94
N ALA A 6 -11.59 -25.85 4.08
CA ALA A 6 -11.15 -25.06 5.23
C ALA A 6 -9.74 -24.45 5.09
N LEU A 7 -8.78 -25.15 4.46
CA LEU A 7 -7.35 -24.77 4.46
C LEU A 7 -6.53 -25.50 3.38
N ALA A 8 -6.52 -26.83 3.40
CA ALA A 8 -5.58 -27.67 2.65
C ALA A 8 -6.07 -28.10 1.25
N GLY A 9 -7.14 -27.44 0.75
CA GLY A 9 -7.79 -27.81 -0.50
C GLY A 9 -9.03 -28.67 -0.29
N ASN A 10 -9.73 -28.93 -1.38
CA ASN A 10 -10.94 -29.73 -1.38
C ASN A 10 -10.59 -31.23 -1.49
N PRO A 11 -10.98 -32.09 -0.53
CA PRO A 11 -10.61 -33.51 -0.53
C PRO A 11 -11.43 -34.37 -1.50
N PHE A 12 -12.50 -33.82 -2.09
CA PHE A 12 -13.41 -34.54 -2.99
C PHE A 12 -13.02 -34.44 -4.47
N ASN A 13 -11.79 -33.98 -4.75
CA ASN A 13 -11.22 -33.86 -6.10
C ASN A 13 -12.15 -33.14 -7.09
N ILE A 14 -12.76 -32.04 -6.63
CA ILE A 14 -13.66 -31.21 -7.44
C ILE A 14 -12.90 -30.57 -8.61
N ASP A 15 -13.54 -30.52 -9.78
CA ASP A 15 -13.01 -29.84 -10.95
C ASP A 15 -13.04 -28.32 -10.77
N ARG A 16 -11.89 -27.76 -10.42
CA ARG A 16 -11.72 -26.31 -10.20
C ARG A 16 -11.73 -25.52 -11.50
N GLU A 17 -11.41 -26.13 -12.63
CA GLU A 17 -11.40 -25.46 -13.92
C GLU A 17 -12.83 -25.31 -14.46
N PHE A 18 -13.65 -26.34 -14.30
CA PHE A 18 -15.09 -26.25 -14.52
C PHE A 18 -15.71 -25.10 -13.72
N LEU A 19 -15.46 -25.06 -12.41
CA LEU A 19 -16.02 -24.00 -11.56
C LEU A 19 -15.49 -22.61 -11.89
N ARG A 20 -14.23 -22.47 -12.30
CA ARG A 20 -13.67 -21.20 -12.77
C ARG A 20 -14.47 -20.65 -13.94
N GLN A 21 -14.80 -21.51 -14.92
CA GLN A 21 -15.54 -21.15 -16.12
C GLN A 21 -16.99 -20.76 -15.79
N GLU A 22 -17.68 -21.59 -15.01
CA GLU A 22 -19.06 -21.36 -14.60
C GLU A 22 -19.25 -20.10 -13.75
N LEU A 23 -18.28 -19.78 -12.88
CA LEU A 23 -18.30 -18.56 -12.06
C LEU A 23 -17.62 -17.35 -12.70
N HIS A 24 -17.18 -17.49 -13.96
CA HIS A 24 -16.55 -16.43 -14.75
C HIS A 24 -15.32 -15.79 -14.09
N PHE A 25 -14.54 -16.58 -13.34
CA PHE A 25 -13.24 -16.13 -12.88
C PHE A 25 -12.20 -16.26 -13.98
N ASP A 26 -11.29 -15.30 -14.07
CA ASP A 26 -10.22 -15.34 -15.07
C ASP A 26 -9.24 -16.50 -14.81
N ARG A 27 -8.94 -16.78 -13.53
CA ARG A 27 -8.02 -17.84 -13.10
C ARG A 27 -8.42 -18.52 -11.80
N THR A 28 -7.94 -19.75 -11.63
CA THR A 28 -7.93 -20.44 -10.33
C THR A 28 -6.73 -19.96 -9.51
N SER A 29 -6.84 -19.93 -8.18
CA SER A 29 -5.69 -19.60 -7.34
C SER A 29 -4.77 -20.82 -7.14
N LEU A 30 -3.50 -20.54 -6.94
CA LEU A 30 -2.41 -21.53 -7.00
C LEU A 30 -2.26 -22.32 -5.70
N ASN A 31 -2.54 -21.69 -4.56
CA ASN A 31 -2.39 -22.30 -3.25
C ASN A 31 -3.68 -22.14 -2.42
N SER A 32 -4.04 -23.18 -1.69
CA SER A 32 -5.27 -23.24 -0.91
C SER A 32 -5.22 -22.41 0.37
N LEU A 33 -4.09 -22.45 1.05
CA LEU A 33 -3.85 -21.76 2.31
C LEU A 33 -3.82 -20.26 2.06
N ASP A 34 -3.04 -19.83 1.07
CA ASP A 34 -3.01 -18.45 0.57
C ASP A 34 -4.42 -17.96 0.22
N ALA A 35 -5.15 -18.70 -0.61
CA ALA A 35 -6.48 -18.31 -1.03
C ALA A 35 -7.49 -18.14 0.13
N VAL A 36 -7.37 -18.87 1.24
CA VAL A 36 -8.27 -18.69 2.39
C VAL A 36 -7.79 -17.61 3.36
N SER A 37 -6.48 -17.41 3.51
CA SER A 37 -5.90 -16.41 4.43
C SER A 37 -5.76 -15.03 3.82
N ASP A 38 -5.45 -14.94 2.52
CA ASP A 38 -5.13 -13.70 1.81
C ASP A 38 -6.33 -12.74 1.74
N ARG A 39 -6.03 -11.45 1.94
CA ARG A 39 -6.98 -10.34 1.85
C ARG A 39 -6.42 -9.19 1.00
N ASP A 40 -5.36 -9.41 0.24
CA ASP A 40 -4.66 -8.37 -0.53
C ASP A 40 -5.60 -7.69 -1.52
N PHE A 41 -6.49 -8.44 -2.18
CA PHE A 41 -7.48 -7.85 -3.08
C PHE A 41 -8.41 -6.83 -2.39
N ILE A 42 -8.71 -7.00 -1.09
CA ILE A 42 -9.50 -6.06 -0.30
C ILE A 42 -8.65 -4.84 0.06
N VAL A 43 -7.40 -5.06 0.48
CA VAL A 43 -6.47 -3.97 0.82
C VAL A 43 -6.21 -3.10 -0.40
N GLU A 44 -5.95 -3.71 -1.55
CA GLU A 44 -5.75 -3.03 -2.83
C GLU A 44 -7.01 -2.25 -3.23
N PHE A 45 -8.20 -2.87 -3.18
CA PHE A 45 -9.46 -2.17 -3.45
C PHE A 45 -9.66 -0.95 -2.53
N LEU A 46 -9.40 -1.12 -1.22
CA LEU A 46 -9.53 -0.04 -0.24
C LEU A 46 -8.53 1.08 -0.52
N PHE A 47 -7.29 0.74 -0.92
CA PHE A 47 -6.27 1.70 -1.32
C PHE A 47 -6.73 2.52 -2.53
N TRP A 48 -7.17 1.87 -3.61
CA TRP A 48 -7.71 2.54 -4.80
C TRP A 48 -8.90 3.43 -4.45
N ALA A 49 -9.85 2.92 -3.66
CA ALA A 49 -11.02 3.69 -3.23
C ALA A 49 -10.63 4.92 -2.38
N SER A 50 -9.62 4.78 -1.52
CA SER A 50 -9.12 5.87 -0.69
C SER A 50 -8.39 6.92 -1.50
N LEU A 51 -7.54 6.51 -2.44
CA LEU A 51 -6.83 7.43 -3.33
C LEU A 51 -7.81 8.20 -4.22
N LEU A 52 -8.82 7.52 -4.78
CA LEU A 52 -9.92 8.16 -5.49
C LEU A 52 -10.65 9.17 -4.59
N GLY A 53 -10.92 8.80 -3.33
CA GLY A 53 -11.52 9.70 -2.34
C GLY A 53 -10.72 10.99 -2.13
N VAL A 54 -9.38 10.90 -2.05
CA VAL A 54 -8.49 12.07 -1.93
C VAL A 54 -8.56 12.98 -3.16
N HIS A 55 -8.59 12.41 -4.36
CA HIS A 55 -8.70 13.22 -5.57
C HIS A 55 -10.06 13.93 -5.64
N LEU A 56 -11.13 13.23 -5.32
CA LEU A 56 -12.47 13.80 -5.27
C LEU A 56 -12.63 14.86 -4.18
N SER A 57 -11.95 14.72 -3.03
CA SER A 57 -12.01 15.72 -1.97
C SER A 57 -11.31 17.02 -2.35
N ARG A 58 -10.15 16.95 -3.03
CA ARG A 58 -9.45 18.12 -3.56
C ARG A 58 -10.28 18.83 -4.62
N TRP A 59 -10.85 18.07 -5.55
CA TRP A 59 -11.76 18.62 -6.56
C TRP A 59 -12.99 19.30 -5.94
N ALA A 60 -13.57 18.66 -4.92
CA ALA A 60 -14.69 19.24 -4.17
C ALA A 60 -14.29 20.54 -3.45
N GLU A 61 -13.10 20.60 -2.83
CA GLU A 61 -12.57 21.81 -2.18
C GLU A 61 -12.48 22.98 -3.15
N ASP A 62 -11.86 22.76 -4.31
CA ASP A 62 -11.69 23.80 -5.32
C ASP A 62 -13.05 24.33 -5.79
N LEU A 63 -14.01 23.44 -6.04
CA LEU A 63 -15.37 23.86 -6.46
C LEU A 63 -16.16 24.54 -5.35
N ILE A 64 -15.98 24.14 -4.08
CA ILE A 64 -16.58 24.84 -2.94
C ILE A 64 -16.08 26.29 -2.92
N LEU A 65 -14.76 26.49 -2.99
CA LEU A 65 -14.14 27.81 -3.02
C LEU A 65 -14.60 28.63 -4.23
N TYR A 66 -14.62 28.02 -5.42
CA TYR A 66 -15.02 28.69 -6.65
C TYR A 66 -16.50 29.07 -6.67
N SER A 67 -17.34 28.35 -5.91
CA SER A 67 -18.78 28.63 -5.77
C SER A 67 -19.12 29.66 -4.70
N SER A 68 -18.13 30.11 -3.92
CA SER A 68 -18.35 31.14 -2.90
C SER A 68 -18.73 32.49 -3.51
N LYS A 69 -19.29 33.38 -2.69
CA LYS A 69 -19.68 34.72 -3.17
C LYS A 69 -18.46 35.59 -3.48
N GLU A 70 -17.35 35.34 -2.79
CA GLU A 70 -16.11 36.08 -2.89
C GLU A 70 -15.37 35.79 -4.20
N PHE A 71 -15.42 34.54 -4.68
CA PHE A 71 -14.80 34.12 -5.95
C PHE A 71 -15.79 34.15 -7.11
N GLY A 72 -16.97 33.52 -6.96
CA GLY A 72 -18.06 33.57 -7.93
C GLY A 72 -17.74 32.98 -9.31
N PHE A 73 -16.79 32.05 -9.41
CA PHE A 73 -16.36 31.47 -10.69
C PHE A 73 -17.36 30.44 -11.25
N VAL A 74 -18.08 29.75 -10.37
CA VAL A 74 -19.06 28.73 -10.75
C VAL A 74 -20.32 28.85 -9.91
N THR A 75 -21.45 28.43 -10.45
CA THR A 75 -22.72 28.32 -9.71
C THR A 75 -23.25 26.91 -9.86
N LEU A 76 -23.56 26.26 -8.73
CA LEU A 76 -24.08 24.90 -8.73
C LEU A 76 -25.52 24.86 -9.23
N SER A 77 -25.90 23.76 -9.87
CA SER A 77 -27.29 23.51 -10.26
C SER A 77 -28.13 23.12 -9.04
N ASP A 78 -29.42 23.44 -9.04
CA ASP A 78 -30.33 23.16 -7.91
C ASP A 78 -30.39 21.67 -7.53
N ALA A 79 -30.16 20.76 -8.49
CA ALA A 79 -30.11 19.32 -8.23
C ALA A 79 -28.97 18.89 -7.28
N TYR A 80 -27.90 19.70 -7.17
CA TYR A 80 -26.69 19.38 -6.43
C TYR A 80 -26.33 20.43 -5.36
N SER A 81 -27.24 21.36 -5.09
CA SER A 81 -27.05 22.40 -4.07
C SER A 81 -28.32 22.60 -3.27
N THR A 82 -28.22 22.82 -1.97
CA THR A 82 -29.37 23.29 -1.19
C THR A 82 -29.42 24.81 -1.17
N GLY A 83 -30.59 25.39 -0.87
CA GLY A 83 -30.76 26.83 -0.78
C GLY A 83 -31.86 27.18 0.22
N SER A 84 -31.99 28.47 0.53
CA SER A 84 -33.07 28.96 1.39
C SER A 84 -34.10 29.71 0.56
N SER A 85 -35.38 29.51 0.87
CA SER A 85 -36.47 30.29 0.25
C SER A 85 -36.37 31.79 0.54
N LEU A 86 -35.71 32.19 1.64
CA LEU A 86 -35.45 33.58 2.00
C LEU A 86 -34.27 34.19 1.22
N MET A 87 -33.38 33.37 0.66
CA MET A 87 -32.21 33.80 -0.11
C MET A 87 -32.09 32.97 -1.40
N PRO A 88 -32.90 33.27 -2.43
CA PRO A 88 -33.00 32.46 -3.65
C PRO A 88 -31.67 32.30 -4.40
N GLN A 89 -30.78 33.29 -4.28
CA GLN A 89 -29.46 33.32 -4.89
C GLN A 89 -28.39 32.54 -4.10
N LYS A 90 -28.66 32.17 -2.84
CA LYS A 90 -27.69 31.45 -2.00
C LYS A 90 -27.82 29.95 -2.25
N LYS A 91 -26.80 29.38 -2.89
CA LYS A 91 -26.66 27.94 -3.10
C LYS A 91 -25.53 27.38 -2.24
N ASN A 92 -25.83 26.40 -1.41
CA ASN A 92 -24.87 25.68 -0.59
C ASN A 92 -24.35 24.47 -1.36
N SER A 93 -23.07 24.18 -1.22
CA SER A 93 -22.35 23.12 -1.93
C SER A 93 -22.41 21.77 -1.20
N ASP A 94 -23.57 21.37 -0.68
CA ASP A 94 -23.71 20.20 0.21
C ASP A 94 -23.23 18.90 -0.45
N SER A 95 -23.48 18.75 -1.75
CA SER A 95 -23.02 17.57 -2.51
C SER A 95 -21.49 17.43 -2.49
N LEU A 96 -20.78 18.55 -2.66
CA LEU A 96 -19.32 18.61 -2.63
C LEU A 96 -18.78 18.45 -1.21
N GLU A 97 -19.45 19.03 -0.21
CA GLU A 97 -19.10 18.82 1.20
C GLU A 97 -19.25 17.37 1.63
N LEU A 98 -20.29 16.68 1.15
CA LEU A 98 -20.48 15.25 1.36
C LEU A 98 -19.37 14.43 0.69
N ILE A 99 -19.00 14.75 -0.55
CA ILE A 99 -17.88 14.09 -1.25
C ILE A 99 -16.58 14.26 -0.45
N ARG A 100 -16.27 15.49 -0.03
CA ARG A 100 -15.09 15.82 0.80
C ARG A 100 -15.12 15.08 2.14
N GLY A 101 -16.27 15.05 2.82
CA GLY A 101 -16.43 14.37 4.11
C GLY A 101 -16.37 12.84 4.01
N ARG A 102 -16.87 12.26 2.90
CA ARG A 102 -16.80 10.81 2.65
C ARG A 102 -15.38 10.32 2.36
N ALA A 103 -14.53 11.17 1.78
CA ALA A 103 -13.11 10.85 1.60
C ALA A 103 -12.42 10.56 2.94
N GLY A 104 -12.72 11.32 4.00
CA GLY A 104 -12.20 11.07 5.34
C GLY A 104 -12.65 9.74 5.95
N ARG A 105 -13.84 9.23 5.58
CA ARG A 105 -14.33 7.90 6.00
C ARG A 105 -13.66 6.76 5.23
N LEU A 106 -13.38 6.96 3.94
CA LEU A 106 -12.62 6.01 3.14
C LEU A 106 -11.18 5.92 3.66
N TYR A 107 -10.56 7.07 3.95
CA TYR A 107 -9.30 7.15 4.68
C TYR A 107 -9.40 6.42 6.00
N GLY A 108 -10.40 6.69 6.85
CA GLY A 108 -10.54 6.05 8.16
C GLY A 108 -10.69 4.53 8.14
N ASN A 109 -10.98 3.91 6.99
CA ASN A 109 -10.92 2.45 6.85
C ASN A 109 -9.48 1.94 6.66
N ILE A 110 -8.59 2.75 6.10
CA ILE A 110 -7.14 2.54 6.06
C ILE A 110 -6.53 3.17 7.31
N HIS A 111 -5.84 2.41 8.14
CA HIS A 111 -5.29 2.94 9.38
C HIS A 111 -3.76 3.01 9.27
N PRO A 112 -3.15 4.13 8.82
CA PRO A 112 -1.70 4.23 8.70
C PRO A 112 -0.97 3.88 10.00
N ASP A 113 -1.52 4.27 11.15
CA ASP A 113 -0.96 3.94 12.45
C ASP A 113 -1.02 2.43 12.75
N LYS A 114 -2.07 1.73 12.32
CA LYS A 114 -2.15 0.26 12.47
C LYS A 114 -1.30 -0.48 11.44
N MET A 115 -1.15 0.05 10.23
CA MET A 115 -0.26 -0.51 9.22
C MET A 115 1.21 -0.33 9.64
N LYS A 116 1.56 0.83 10.19
CA LYS A 116 2.89 1.07 10.78
C LYS A 116 3.10 0.22 12.04
N ALA A 117 2.09 0.05 12.89
CA ALA A 117 2.16 -0.82 14.06
C ALA A 117 2.20 -2.32 13.72
N ALA A 118 1.84 -2.72 12.50
CA ALA A 118 1.98 -4.09 12.02
C ALA A 118 3.41 -4.42 11.55
N LEU A 119 4.28 -3.41 11.38
CA LEU A 119 5.68 -3.62 11.07
C LEU A 119 6.41 -4.15 12.32
N SER A 120 7.02 -5.32 12.21
CA SER A 120 7.84 -5.90 13.27
C SER A 120 9.33 -5.88 12.90
N PRO A 121 10.24 -5.73 13.90
CA PRO A 121 11.68 -5.78 13.66
C PRO A 121 12.16 -7.05 12.97
N ASP A 122 11.42 -8.16 13.12
CA ASP A 122 11.74 -9.44 12.49
C ASP A 122 11.68 -9.36 10.95
N MET A 123 10.85 -8.47 10.41
CA MET A 123 10.77 -8.21 8.97
C MET A 123 12.06 -7.60 8.41
N LEU A 124 12.87 -6.97 9.26
CA LEU A 124 14.14 -6.32 8.90
C LEU A 124 15.35 -7.25 9.08
N ALA A 125 15.16 -8.51 9.50
CA ALA A 125 16.24 -9.48 9.60
C ALA A 125 16.95 -9.73 8.26
N THR A 126 16.22 -9.61 7.14
CA THR A 126 16.79 -9.69 5.79
C THR A 126 17.70 -8.50 5.46
N ASP A 127 17.40 -7.32 6.01
CA ASP A 127 18.20 -6.11 5.80
C ASP A 127 19.56 -6.19 6.53
N ILE A 128 19.68 -6.98 7.60
CA ILE A 128 20.97 -7.33 8.23
C ILE A 128 21.86 -8.09 7.23
N ALA A 129 21.29 -9.03 6.48
CA ALA A 129 22.03 -9.76 5.45
C ALA A 129 22.47 -8.81 4.32
N TYR A 130 21.58 -7.92 3.86
CA TYR A 130 21.93 -6.94 2.84
C TYR A 130 23.00 -5.94 3.29
N TYR A 131 22.98 -5.53 4.57
CA TYR A 131 24.05 -4.72 5.15
C TYR A 131 25.42 -5.39 5.00
N LEU A 132 25.53 -6.67 5.37
CA LEU A 132 26.79 -7.42 5.25
C LEU A 132 27.20 -7.65 3.79
N VAL A 133 26.23 -7.92 2.90
CA VAL A 133 26.50 -8.05 1.45
C VAL A 133 27.09 -6.77 0.89
N ARG A 134 26.57 -5.60 1.29
CA ARG A 134 27.11 -4.29 0.87
C ARG A 134 28.53 -4.03 1.37
N LYS A 135 28.93 -4.67 2.47
CA LYS A 135 30.32 -4.67 2.97
C LYS A 135 31.23 -5.70 2.31
N GLY A 136 30.70 -6.43 1.32
CA GLY A 136 31.47 -7.34 0.48
C GLY A 136 31.35 -8.81 0.86
N LEU A 137 30.46 -9.19 1.80
CA LEU A 137 30.24 -10.61 2.08
C LEU A 137 29.49 -11.31 0.94
N PRO A 138 29.85 -12.57 0.64
CA PRO A 138 29.00 -13.44 -0.15
C PRO A 138 27.62 -13.60 0.51
N PHE A 139 26.56 -13.56 -0.30
CA PHE A 139 25.17 -13.61 0.18
C PHE A 139 24.89 -14.76 1.15
N ARG A 140 25.42 -15.96 0.88
CA ARG A 140 25.23 -17.13 1.74
C ARG A 140 25.80 -16.94 3.15
N GLU A 141 26.96 -16.30 3.25
CA GLU A 141 27.62 -16.03 4.53
C GLU A 141 26.87 -14.93 5.28
N ALA A 142 26.52 -13.84 4.58
CA ALA A 142 25.74 -12.74 5.14
C ALA A 142 24.37 -13.20 5.69
N HIS A 143 23.65 -14.05 4.94
CA HIS A 143 22.37 -14.61 5.37
C HIS A 143 22.53 -15.58 6.55
N GLY A 144 23.62 -16.36 6.59
CA GLY A 144 23.95 -17.21 7.73
C GLY A 144 24.21 -16.38 8.99
N MET A 145 24.97 -15.29 8.87
CA MET A 145 25.25 -14.37 9.96
C MET A 145 24.00 -13.63 10.46
N ALA A 146 23.12 -13.19 9.55
CA ALA A 146 21.83 -12.61 9.94
C ALA A 146 20.98 -13.62 10.75
N GLY A 147 20.96 -14.89 10.34
CA GLY A 147 20.30 -15.95 11.09
C GLY A 147 20.91 -16.18 12.49
N LEU A 148 22.23 -16.06 12.62
CA LEU A 148 22.91 -16.12 13.93
C LEU A 148 22.54 -14.94 14.83
N CYS A 149 22.39 -13.73 14.27
CA CYS A 149 21.89 -12.57 15.02
C CYS A 149 20.47 -12.82 15.52
N VAL A 150 19.56 -13.31 14.67
CA VAL A 150 18.19 -13.65 15.09
C VAL A 150 18.18 -14.70 16.19
N ALA A 151 18.96 -15.78 16.03
CA ALA A 151 19.07 -16.84 17.04
C ALA A 151 19.66 -16.34 18.37
N LEU A 152 20.61 -15.42 18.32
CA LEU A 152 21.19 -14.79 19.52
C LEU A 152 20.15 -13.93 20.25
N ALA A 153 19.36 -13.15 19.51
CA ALA A 153 18.29 -12.33 20.06
C ALA A 153 17.19 -13.20 20.71
N GLU A 154 16.78 -14.27 20.03
CA GLU A 154 15.82 -15.25 20.56
C GLU A 154 16.33 -15.88 21.86
N LYS A 155 17.60 -16.30 21.91
CA LYS A 155 18.22 -16.86 23.12
C LYS A 155 18.25 -15.87 24.29
N GLN A 156 18.39 -14.58 24.00
CA GLN A 156 18.36 -13.51 25.02
C GLN A 156 16.94 -13.06 25.37
N GLY A 157 15.91 -13.54 24.66
CA GLY A 157 14.52 -13.17 24.88
C GLY A 157 14.20 -11.72 24.50
N ILE A 158 14.97 -11.14 23.58
CA ILE A 158 14.82 -9.75 23.12
C ILE A 158 14.62 -9.71 21.60
N PRO A 159 13.98 -8.66 21.05
CA PRO A 159 13.95 -8.43 19.60
C PRO A 159 15.36 -8.24 19.03
N VAL A 160 15.59 -8.66 17.78
CA VAL A 160 16.89 -8.50 17.11
C VAL A 160 17.37 -7.05 17.03
N SER A 161 16.45 -6.08 17.05
CA SER A 161 16.75 -4.65 17.10
C SER A 161 17.33 -4.15 18.42
N GLN A 162 17.27 -4.97 19.49
CA GLN A 162 17.79 -4.64 20.81
C GLN A 162 19.14 -5.29 21.11
N LEU A 163 19.71 -6.05 20.18
CA LEU A 163 21.07 -6.58 20.32
C LEU A 163 22.07 -5.42 20.45
N SER A 164 23.03 -5.56 21.36
CA SER A 164 24.07 -4.56 21.54
C SER A 164 25.08 -4.62 20.39
N HIS A 165 25.84 -3.54 20.18
CA HIS A 165 26.94 -3.56 19.21
C HIS A 165 27.95 -4.68 19.48
N LYS A 166 28.18 -5.03 20.76
CA LYS A 166 29.03 -6.16 21.13
C LYS A 166 28.44 -7.50 20.71
N ASP A 167 27.12 -7.65 20.79
CA ASP A 167 26.43 -8.86 20.31
C ASP A 167 26.58 -9.01 18.80
N PHE A 168 26.40 -7.92 18.03
CA PHE A 168 26.66 -7.93 16.59
C PHE A 168 28.12 -8.26 16.26
N GLN A 169 29.08 -7.62 16.93
CA GLN A 169 30.50 -7.90 16.74
C GLN A 169 30.91 -9.33 17.11
N SER A 170 30.17 -9.99 18.01
CA SER A 170 30.39 -11.40 18.33
C SER A 170 30.03 -12.34 17.16
N VAL A 171 29.13 -11.90 16.28
CA VAL A 171 28.73 -12.64 15.07
C VAL A 171 29.63 -12.31 13.88
N SER A 172 29.97 -11.04 13.68
CA SER A 172 30.89 -10.61 12.62
C SER A 172 31.60 -9.30 12.97
N SER A 173 32.91 -9.23 12.71
CA SER A 173 33.71 -8.01 12.87
C SER A 173 33.36 -6.91 11.86
N GLN A 174 32.54 -7.22 10.85
CA GLN A 174 32.09 -6.24 9.86
C GLN A 174 30.90 -5.38 10.30
N PHE A 175 30.25 -5.73 11.42
CA PHE A 175 29.25 -4.86 12.02
C PHE A 175 29.93 -3.66 12.67
N GLU A 176 29.52 -2.48 12.20
CA GLU A 176 29.93 -1.18 12.73
C GLU A 176 28.72 -0.47 13.37
N ASP A 177 28.95 0.70 13.96
CA ASP A 177 27.92 1.48 14.66
C ASP A 177 26.73 1.87 13.74
N ASP A 178 26.91 1.85 12.42
CA ASP A 178 25.88 2.18 11.44
C ASP A 178 24.85 1.06 11.21
N VAL A 179 25.05 -0.14 11.76
CA VAL A 179 24.08 -1.26 11.69
C VAL A 179 22.72 -0.87 12.27
N VAL A 180 22.67 0.10 13.19
CA VAL A 180 21.42 0.59 13.78
C VAL A 180 20.46 1.20 12.76
N LYS A 181 20.97 1.64 11.60
CA LYS A 181 20.15 2.18 10.51
C LYS A 181 19.27 1.13 9.84
N VAL A 182 19.58 -0.16 10.04
CA VAL A 182 18.75 -1.28 9.57
C VAL A 182 17.36 -1.25 10.18
N TRP A 183 17.20 -0.69 11.39
CA TRP A 183 15.94 -0.65 12.14
C TRP A 183 14.97 0.46 11.72
N ASP A 184 15.27 1.10 10.60
CA ASP A 184 14.46 2.16 10.03
C ASP A 184 13.73 1.63 8.79
N TYR A 185 12.41 1.49 8.90
CA TYR A 185 11.57 1.00 7.81
C TYR A 185 11.60 1.92 6.58
N ASP A 186 11.84 3.22 6.76
CA ASP A 186 11.99 4.15 5.64
C ASP A 186 13.30 3.84 4.90
N ASN A 187 14.39 3.58 5.63
CA ASN A 187 15.64 3.11 5.00
C ASN A 187 15.48 1.72 4.36
N SER A 188 14.62 0.85 4.90
CA SER A 188 14.36 -0.46 4.33
C SER A 188 13.76 -0.34 2.93
N VAL A 189 12.67 0.41 2.77
CA VAL A 189 11.99 0.57 1.47
C VAL A 189 12.85 1.33 0.46
N GLU A 190 13.66 2.30 0.91
CA GLU A 190 14.55 3.07 0.02
C GLU A 190 15.71 2.25 -0.57
N GLN A 191 15.95 1.02 -0.10
CA GLN A 191 16.93 0.11 -0.73
C GLN A 191 16.47 -0.42 -2.08
N TYR A 192 15.17 -0.40 -2.37
CA TYR A 192 14.58 -1.02 -3.55
C TYR A 192 14.41 -0.02 -4.70
N THR A 193 15.52 0.54 -5.18
CA THR A 193 15.56 1.55 -6.27
C THR A 193 15.52 0.96 -7.68
N ALA A 194 15.73 -0.35 -7.82
CA ALA A 194 15.60 -1.04 -9.09
C ALA A 194 14.18 -0.87 -9.68
N GLN A 195 14.06 -1.01 -11.01
CA GLN A 195 12.77 -0.87 -11.69
C GLN A 195 11.72 -1.79 -11.08
N GLY A 196 10.58 -1.21 -10.67
CA GLY A 196 9.48 -1.92 -10.01
C GLY A 196 9.66 -2.10 -8.50
N GLY A 197 10.77 -1.64 -7.92
CA GLY A 197 11.00 -1.63 -6.49
C GLY A 197 10.17 -0.57 -5.75
N THR A 198 10.21 -0.60 -4.42
CA THR A 198 9.34 0.18 -3.53
C THR A 198 9.96 1.48 -3.02
N ALA A 199 11.19 1.81 -3.42
CA ALA A 199 11.80 3.10 -3.08
C ALA A 199 10.99 4.25 -3.68
N LYS A 200 10.98 5.40 -3.00
CA LYS A 200 10.21 6.58 -3.43
C LYS A 200 10.47 6.97 -4.88
N GLU A 201 11.74 6.98 -5.29
CA GLU A 201 12.13 7.26 -6.69
C GLU A 201 11.52 6.25 -7.67
N SER A 202 11.61 4.95 -7.37
CA SER A 202 11.04 3.89 -8.21
C SER A 202 9.52 4.02 -8.32
N VAL A 203 8.83 4.32 -7.21
CA VAL A 203 7.38 4.54 -7.20
C VAL A 203 7.02 5.79 -8.02
N GLN A 204 7.77 6.88 -7.91
CA GLN A 204 7.57 8.08 -8.73
C GLN A 204 7.75 7.81 -10.23
N ASN A 205 8.73 6.99 -10.60
CA ASN A 205 8.94 6.54 -11.98
C ASN A 205 7.77 5.69 -12.49
N GLN A 206 7.24 4.79 -11.64
CA GLN A 206 6.05 3.99 -11.97
C GLN A 206 4.81 4.88 -12.16
N VAL A 207 4.59 5.86 -11.28
CA VAL A 207 3.50 6.85 -11.39
C VAL A 207 3.62 7.64 -12.70
N SER A 208 4.82 8.09 -13.05
CA SER A 208 5.07 8.83 -14.29
C SER A 208 4.81 7.96 -15.53
N THR A 209 5.22 6.69 -15.50
CA THR A 209 4.95 5.73 -16.58
C THR A 209 3.44 5.48 -16.74
N LEU A 210 2.72 5.34 -15.63
CA LEU A 210 1.26 5.18 -15.64
C LEU A 210 0.56 6.42 -16.17
N HIS A 211 1.02 7.63 -15.83
CA HIS A 211 0.49 8.88 -16.40
C HIS A 211 0.66 8.90 -17.93
N ALA A 212 1.85 8.57 -18.43
CA ALA A 212 2.11 8.51 -19.88
C ALA A 212 1.22 7.46 -20.57
N TRP A 213 1.06 6.28 -19.97
CA TRP A 213 0.17 5.24 -20.48
C TRP A 213 -1.30 5.67 -20.51
N LEU A 214 -1.78 6.35 -19.46
CA LEU A 214 -3.15 6.87 -19.41
C LEU A 214 -3.39 7.92 -20.51
N GLU A 215 -2.42 8.79 -20.75
CA GLU A 215 -2.47 9.76 -21.85
C GLU A 215 -2.56 9.07 -23.21
N GLU A 216 -1.75 8.03 -23.44
CA GLU A 216 -1.78 7.21 -24.66
C GLU A 216 -3.15 6.54 -24.86
N LYS A 217 -3.71 5.90 -23.82
CA LYS A 217 -5.03 5.24 -23.90
C LYS A 217 -6.20 6.21 -24.06
N THR A 218 -6.06 7.42 -23.54
CA THR A 218 -7.03 8.50 -23.73
C THR A 218 -7.00 9.02 -25.17
N GLN A 219 -5.81 9.15 -25.77
CA GLN A 219 -5.66 9.56 -27.17
C GLN A 219 -6.11 8.44 -28.15
N ALA A 220 -5.91 7.18 -27.79
CA ALA A 220 -6.33 6.02 -28.58
C ALA A 220 -7.85 5.73 -28.52
N GLY A 221 -8.64 6.53 -27.78
CA GLY A 221 -10.09 6.37 -27.67
C GLY A 221 -10.58 5.15 -26.89
N VAL A 222 -9.67 4.43 -26.22
CA VAL A 222 -9.98 3.24 -25.40
C VAL A 222 -10.56 3.62 -24.04
N ILE A 223 -10.16 4.78 -23.51
CA ILE A 223 -10.76 5.40 -22.33
C ILE A 223 -11.48 6.66 -22.82
N THR A 224 -12.81 6.62 -22.83
CA THR A 224 -13.61 7.78 -23.22
C THR A 224 -13.49 8.87 -22.17
N LYS A 225 -12.94 10.03 -22.56
CA LYS A 225 -13.17 11.29 -21.84
C LYS A 225 -14.68 11.55 -21.87
N LYS A 226 -15.35 11.34 -20.73
CA LYS A 226 -16.64 11.97 -20.48
C LYS A 226 -16.42 13.44 -20.12
#